data_AF-A0A946XSJ8-F1
#
_entry.id   AF-A0A946XSJ8-F1
#
_cell.length_a   1.000
_cell.length_b   1.000
_cell.length_c   1.000
_cell.angle_alpha   90.00
_cell.angle_beta   90.00
_cell.angle_gamma   90.00
#
_symmetry.space_group_name_H-M   'P 1'
#
loop_
_entity.id
_entity.type
_entity.pdbx_description
1 polymer ?
#
loop_
_entity_poly.entity_id
_entity_poly.type
_entity_poly.pdbx_seq_one_letter_code
_entity_poly.pdbx_strand_id
1 'polypeptide(L)' 'MNEGFAEANVEIIEGSGGVFEVTVDGSLIYSKKETGRFPEKGELISLMK' A
#
# COMPACT_ATOMS: atom_id res chain seq x y z
N MET A 1 -15.82 11.77 -7.57
CA MET A 1 -14.64 11.33 -8.33
C MET A 1 -14.06 10.15 -7.58
N ASN A 2 -14.31 8.92 -8.03
CA ASN A 2 -13.68 7.73 -7.47
C ASN A 2 -12.36 7.55 -8.24
N GLU A 3 -11.26 8.06 -7.70
CA GLU A 3 -9.91 7.82 -8.24
C GLU A 3 -9.38 6.48 -7.73
N GLY A 4 -10.16 5.41 -7.94
CA GLY A 4 -9.85 4.08 -7.43
C GLY A 4 -10.23 3.01 -8.44
N PHE A 5 -9.43 1.94 -8.48
CA PHE A 5 -9.68 0.75 -9.28
C PHE A 5 -11.03 0.14 -8.87
N ALA A 6 -12.04 0.25 -9.74
CA ALA A 6 -13.42 -0.11 -9.45
C ALA A 6 -13.63 -1.59 -9.09
N GLU A 7 -12.67 -2.45 -9.44
CA GLU A 7 -12.73 -3.91 -9.27
C GLU A 7 -11.57 -4.47 -8.42
N ALA A 8 -10.81 -3.62 -7.72
CA ALA A 8 -9.72 -4.11 -6.88
C ALA A 8 -10.24 -4.85 -5.63
N ASN A 9 -9.67 -6.02 -5.36
CA ASN A 9 -9.86 -6.72 -4.10
C ASN A 9 -8.82 -6.23 -3.11
N VAL A 10 -9.27 -5.71 -1.97
CA VAL A 10 -8.40 -5.15 -0.94
C VAL A 10 -8.63 -5.91 0.36
N GLU A 11 -7.55 -6.41 0.93
CA GLU A 11 -7.54 -7.01 2.26
C GLU A 11 -6.64 -6.21 3.20
N ILE A 12 -7.02 -6.17 4.47
CA ILE A 12 -6.16 -5.66 5.54
C ILE A 12 -5.67 -6.86 6.31
N ILE A 13 -4.36 -7.08 6.26
CA ILE A 13 -3.69 -8.12 7.02
C ILE A 13 -3.17 -7.48 8.32
N GLU A 14 -3.61 -8.00 9.46
CA GLU A 14 -3.17 -7.52 10.77
C GLU A 14 -1.67 -7.77 10.95
N GLY A 15 -0.90 -6.69 10.93
CA GLY A 15 0.53 -6.72 11.20
C GLY A 15 0.86 -6.64 12.70
N SER A 16 2.10 -6.97 13.04
CA SER A 16 2.66 -6.79 14.39
C SER A 16 3.86 -5.86 14.36
N GLY A 17 4.19 -5.22 15.49
CA GLY A 17 5.44 -4.44 15.63
C GLY A 17 5.49 -3.11 14.86
N GLY A 18 4.34 -2.52 14.49
CA GLY A 18 4.27 -1.21 13.85
C GLY A 18 4.71 -1.19 12.38
N VAL A 19 4.76 -2.37 11.76
CA VAL A 19 5.02 -2.57 10.33
C VAL A 19 3.83 -2.08 9.51
N PHE A 20 4.11 -1.42 8.39
CA PHE A 20 3.12 -1.07 7.38
C PHE A 20 3.73 -1.38 6.02
N GLU A 21 3.17 -2.37 5.35
CA GLU A 21 3.61 -2.87 4.05
C GLU A 21 2.41 -2.96 3.12
N VAL A 22 2.61 -2.55 1.86
CA VAL A 22 1.57 -2.61 0.83
C VAL A 22 2.11 -3.47 -0.30
N THR A 23 1.36 -4.53 -0.62
CA THR A 23 1.64 -5.41 -1.74
C THR A 23 0.52 -5.31 -2.76
N VAL A 24 0.86 -5.48 -4.04
CA VAL A 24 -0.09 -5.57 -5.15
C VAL A 24 0.29 -6.80 -5.95
N ASP A 25 -0.67 -7.71 -6.15
CA ASP A 25 -0.44 -9.01 -6.80
C ASP A 25 0.75 -9.78 -6.19
N GLY A 26 0.88 -9.73 -4.86
CA GLY A 26 1.97 -10.37 -4.11
C GLY A 26 3.33 -9.66 -4.18
N SER A 27 3.44 -8.55 -4.93
CA SER A 27 4.67 -7.75 -5.02
C SER A 27 4.65 -6.59 -4.04
N LEU A 28 5.69 -6.47 -3.20
CA LEU A 28 5.85 -5.34 -2.28
C LEU A 28 6.10 -4.05 -3.06
N ILE A 29 5.18 -3.10 -2.94
CA ILE A 29 5.30 -1.78 -3.57
C ILE A 29 5.67 -0.68 -2.57
N TYR A 30 5.47 -0.92 -1.27
CA TYR A 30 5.79 0.04 -0.22
C TYR A 30 6.08 -0.66 1.12
N SER A 31 7.12 -0.20 1.83
CA SER A 31 7.38 -0.57 3.22
C SER A 31 7.76 0.65 4.05
N LYS A 32 6.97 0.93 5.09
CA LYS A 32 7.31 1.95 6.10
C LYS A 32 8.63 1.65 6.81
N LYS A 33 9.01 0.37 6.91
CA LYS A 33 10.27 -0.02 7.53
C LYS A 33 11.47 0.47 6.72
N GLU A 34 11.34 0.50 5.39
CA GLU A 34 12.36 0.98 4.47
C GLU A 34 12.35 2.51 4.35
N THR A 35 11.17 3.14 4.30
CA THR A 35 11.04 4.59 4.12
C THR A 35 11.12 5.39 5.42
N GLY A 36 10.90 4.75 6.58
CA GLY A 36 10.83 5.38 7.88
C GLY A 36 9.58 6.24 8.12
N ARG A 37 8.61 6.26 7.19
CA ARG A 37 7.38 7.08 7.29
C ARG A 37 6.16 6.35 6.74
N PHE A 38 4.99 6.95 6.89
CA PHE A 38 3.79 6.52 6.17
C PHE A 38 3.77 7.15 4.75
N PRO A 39 3.06 6.54 3.79
CA PRO A 39 2.98 7.07 2.43
C PRO A 39 2.16 8.36 2.41
N GLU A 40 2.47 9.26 1.48
CA GLU A 40 1.64 10.44 1.24
C GLU A 40 0.37 10.08 0.46
N LYS A 41 -0.62 10.98 0.50
CA LYS A 41 -1.87 10.77 -0.23
C LYS A 41 -1.58 10.60 -1.73
N GLY A 42 -2.02 9.49 -2.31
CA GLY A 42 -1.82 9.17 -3.73
C GLY A 42 -0.46 8.56 -4.06
N GLU A 43 0.49 8.52 -3.12
CA GLU A 43 1.83 7.95 -3.35
C GLU A 43 1.74 6.46 -3.73
N LEU A 44 0.91 5.70 -3.02
CA LEU A 44 0.68 4.28 -3.30
C LEU A 44 0.13 4.05 -4.71
N ILE A 45 -0.76 4.92 -5.20
CA ILE A 45 -1.32 4.81 -6.56
C ILE A 45 -0.24 5.04 -7.61
N SER A 46 0.68 5.98 -7.37
CA SER A 46 1.83 6.21 -8.27
C SER A 46 2.85 5.07 -8.27
N LEU A 47 2.87 4.23 -7.23
CA LEU A 47 3.75 3.07 -7.11
C LEU A 47 3.16 1.80 -7.75
N MET A 48 1.84 1.77 -7.93
CA MET A 48 1.15 0.72 -8.68
C MET A 48 1.52 0.84 -10.16
N LYS A 49 1.99 -0.25 -10.76
CA LYS A 49 2.34 -0.33 -12.18
C LYS A 49 1.26 -1.05 -12.98
#